data_AF-A0A952NEC8-F1
#
_entry.id   AF-A0A952NEC8-F1
#
_cell.length_a   1.000
_cell.length_b   1.000
_cell.length_c   1.000
_cell.angle_alpha   90.00
_cell.angle_beta   90.00
_cell.angle_gamma   90.00
#
_symmetry.space_group_name_H-M   'P 1'
#
loop_
_entity.id
_entity.type
_entity.pdbx_description
1 polymer ?
#
loop_
_entity_poly.entity_id
_entity_poly.type
_entity_poly.pdbx_seq_one_letter_code
_entity_poly.pdbx_strand_id
1 'polypeptide(L)'
;MADSTNRIILVLASFPGRLQEFDRFLSRRGWTIRLHSDLKSFLNDVVKWRPQYVLLSVDYEHPNMQEARRAISQTGQVHLIDFAEEQTLESWEKLKAIGHAQKIYGYLTGPALERALHRLMPQTLARREKSLSEGREEELRKGVARILEISFEKGDGRIRRALTWNTNLTCIQVKTPVLCGHFVVALGSDRALDEHLMFVVKDALVSLMKQLGYEVETTDAFPVELQKVEFKKWSDSMASFIETGVHRGIEVALAFFPTDAELFRFEKSQDPAFLKIPLNEVRSGQGVDFEIYLHLPLNGKYILYISRGGELTPQQHLGLEARGIKSLHVREEDRLGVLRTRAVQRLDRLIGDYYESRLQ
;
A
#
# COMPACT_ATOMS: atom_id res chain seq x y z
N MET A 1 -11.88 -11.70 -5.82
CA MET A 1 -12.67 -10.58 -5.27
C MET A 1 -12.39 -10.46 -3.78
N ALA A 2 -11.27 -9.82 -3.43
CA ALA A 2 -10.79 -9.50 -2.08
C ALA A 2 -9.80 -8.34 -2.27
N ASP A 3 -10.18 -7.19 -2.82
CA ASP A 3 -11.18 -6.16 -2.46
C ASP A 3 -10.49 -4.98 -1.74
N SER A 4 -10.89 -3.79 -2.14
CA SER A 4 -10.43 -2.45 -1.76
C SER A 4 -9.75 -2.36 -0.38
N THR A 5 -8.62 -1.65 -0.33
CA THR A 5 -7.83 -1.28 0.85
C THR A 5 -8.55 -1.42 2.20
N ASN A 6 -8.60 -2.63 2.77
CA ASN A 6 -9.50 -3.08 3.85
C ASN A 6 -10.00 -1.95 4.77
N ARG A 7 -11.02 -1.18 4.33
CA ARG A 7 -11.60 -0.03 5.06
C ARG A 7 -12.56 -0.56 6.11
N ILE A 8 -12.10 -1.53 6.89
CA ILE A 8 -12.88 -2.17 7.94
C ILE A 8 -12.66 -1.41 9.24
N ILE A 9 -13.77 -1.00 9.84
CA ILE A 9 -13.81 -0.47 11.19
C ILE A 9 -14.62 -1.44 12.03
N LEU A 10 -14.00 -1.98 13.09
CA LEU A 10 -14.72 -2.77 14.08
C LEU A 10 -15.07 -1.88 15.27
N VAL A 11 -16.33 -1.94 15.72
CA VAL A 11 -16.83 -1.15 16.84
C VAL A 11 -17.41 -2.09 17.89
N LEU A 12 -16.95 -1.96 19.14
CA LEU A 12 -17.58 -2.59 20.29
C LEU A 12 -18.34 -1.54 21.09
N ALA A 13 -19.66 -1.74 21.22
CA ALA A 13 -20.58 -0.82 21.89
C ALA A 13 -21.59 -1.60 22.74
N SER A 14 -22.05 -1.01 23.85
CA SER A 14 -23.16 -1.50 24.67
C SER A 14 -24.46 -1.51 23.88
N PHE A 15 -24.73 -0.45 23.11
CA PHE A 15 -25.96 -0.29 22.34
C PHE A 15 -25.66 0.00 20.85
N PRO A 16 -25.21 -1.00 20.07
CA PRO A 16 -24.85 -0.81 18.67
C PRO A 16 -25.99 -0.25 17.80
N GLY A 17 -27.25 -0.51 18.18
CA GLY A 17 -28.42 0.06 17.50
C GLY A 17 -28.46 1.60 17.47
N ARG A 18 -27.82 2.28 18.43
CA ARG A 18 -27.72 3.75 18.44
C ARG A 18 -26.72 4.28 17.40
N LEU A 19 -25.87 3.42 16.85
CA LEU A 19 -24.84 3.78 15.87
C LEU A 19 -25.27 3.52 14.42
N GLN A 20 -26.56 3.31 14.14
CA GLN A 20 -27.05 3.05 12.79
C GLN A 20 -26.81 4.22 11.82
N GLU A 21 -26.95 5.47 12.28
CA GLU A 21 -26.69 6.65 11.44
C GLU A 21 -25.19 6.81 11.16
N PHE A 22 -24.36 6.49 12.15
CA PHE A 22 -22.91 6.44 12.03
C PHE A 22 -22.47 5.41 10.98
N ASP A 23 -23.00 4.19 11.07
CA ASP A 23 -22.77 3.11 10.11
C ASP A 23 -23.18 3.54 8.70
N ARG A 24 -24.45 3.95 8.53
CA ARG A 24 -24.99 4.41 7.24
C ARG A 24 -24.16 5.53 6.61
N PHE A 25 -23.69 6.50 7.40
CA PHE A 25 -22.87 7.60 6.90
C PHE A 25 -21.53 7.14 6.34
N LEU A 26 -20.86 6.21 7.03
CA LEU A 26 -19.54 5.71 6.65
C LEU A 26 -19.61 4.66 5.55
N SER A 27 -20.63 3.79 5.55
CA SER A 27 -20.86 2.84 4.45
C SER A 27 -21.09 3.56 3.12
N ARG A 28 -21.79 4.70 3.12
CA ARG A 28 -21.95 5.55 1.92
C ARG A 28 -20.62 6.10 1.38
N ARG A 29 -19.57 6.12 2.20
CA ARG A 29 -18.20 6.55 1.83
C ARG A 29 -17.24 5.37 1.60
N GLY A 30 -17.78 4.16 1.44
CA GLY A 30 -17.00 2.96 1.16
C GLY A 30 -16.29 2.36 2.37
N TRP A 31 -16.73 2.67 3.60
CA TRP A 31 -16.23 1.97 4.80
C TRP A 31 -17.10 0.77 5.12
N THR A 32 -16.46 -0.34 5.48
CA THR A 32 -17.14 -1.53 6.00
C THR A 32 -17.12 -1.47 7.52
N ILE A 33 -18.26 -1.13 8.13
CA ILE A 33 -18.39 -1.05 9.59
C ILE A 33 -18.95 -2.37 10.10
N ARG A 34 -18.40 -2.89 11.20
CA ARG A 34 -18.98 -4.02 11.93
C ARG A 34 -19.18 -3.62 13.37
N LEU A 35 -20.45 -3.60 13.78
CA LEU A 35 -20.86 -3.27 15.14
C LEU A 35 -21.04 -4.55 15.95
N HIS A 36 -20.46 -4.60 17.13
CA HIS A 36 -20.54 -5.73 18.06
C HIS A 36 -21.04 -5.25 19.43
N SER A 37 -21.81 -6.10 20.10
CA SER A 37 -22.20 -5.96 21.52
C SER A 37 -21.61 -7.06 22.40
N ASP A 38 -20.80 -7.96 21.83
CA ASP A 38 -20.18 -9.07 22.53
C ASP A 38 -18.66 -9.06 22.29
N LEU A 39 -17.89 -8.98 23.37
CA LEU A 39 -16.44 -8.89 23.33
C LEU A 39 -15.80 -10.10 22.61
N LYS A 40 -16.35 -11.31 22.78
CA LYS A 40 -15.77 -12.52 22.18
C LYS A 40 -15.89 -12.50 20.65
N SER A 41 -17.08 -12.21 20.12
CA SER A 41 -17.31 -12.06 18.69
C SER A 41 -16.46 -10.94 18.09
N PHE A 42 -16.34 -9.83 18.80
CA PHE A 42 -15.53 -8.69 18.42
C PHE A 42 -14.05 -9.05 18.32
N LEU A 43 -13.47 -9.70 19.34
CA LEU A 43 -12.06 -10.10 19.33
C LEU A 43 -11.75 -11.12 18.22
N ASN A 44 -12.67 -12.05 17.95
CA ASN A 44 -12.54 -12.97 16.81
C ASN A 44 -12.48 -12.21 15.49
N ASP A 45 -13.33 -11.19 15.31
CA ASP A 45 -13.33 -10.37 14.10
C ASP A 45 -12.09 -9.46 14.02
N VAL A 46 -11.53 -8.99 15.13
CA VAL A 46 -10.24 -8.27 15.13
C VAL A 46 -9.13 -9.16 14.57
N VAL A 47 -9.04 -10.41 15.01
CA VAL A 47 -8.02 -11.36 14.54
C VAL A 47 -8.25 -11.74 13.07
N LYS A 48 -9.51 -12.02 12.71
CA LYS A 48 -9.91 -12.48 11.37
C LYS A 48 -9.71 -11.41 10.32
N TRP A 49 -10.15 -10.18 10.58
CA TRP A 49 -10.20 -9.12 9.58
C TRP A 49 -9.01 -8.17 9.64
N ARG A 50 -8.23 -8.17 10.73
CA ARG A 50 -7.09 -7.27 10.94
C ARG A 50 -7.43 -5.82 10.55
N PRO A 51 -8.46 -5.21 11.17
CA PRO A 51 -8.91 -3.88 10.81
C PRO A 51 -7.83 -2.83 11.07
N GLN A 52 -7.84 -1.74 10.31
CA GLN A 52 -6.95 -0.61 10.57
C GLN A 52 -7.39 0.20 11.81
N TYR A 53 -8.70 0.24 12.06
CA TYR A 53 -9.29 1.01 13.14
C TYR A 53 -10.23 0.15 13.97
N VAL A 54 -10.08 0.27 15.28
CA VAL A 54 -10.95 -0.34 16.28
C VAL A 54 -11.51 0.76 17.16
N LEU A 55 -12.82 0.80 17.32
CA LEU A 55 -13.50 1.70 18.24
C LEU A 55 -14.04 0.91 19.43
N LEU A 56 -13.73 1.38 20.64
CA LEU A 56 -14.20 0.77 21.87
C LEU A 56 -15.00 1.80 22.67
N SER A 57 -16.23 1.45 23.01
CA SER A 57 -17.03 2.23 23.94
C SER A 57 -16.47 2.09 25.36
N VAL A 58 -16.40 3.21 26.09
CA VAL A 58 -16.09 3.21 27.53
C VAL A 58 -17.29 2.84 28.39
N ASP A 59 -18.49 2.85 27.81
CA ASP A 59 -19.74 2.45 28.44
C ASP A 59 -19.99 0.95 28.33
N TYR A 60 -19.13 0.23 27.60
CA TYR A 60 -19.13 -1.22 27.52
C TYR A 60 -18.45 -1.85 28.74
N GLU A 61 -19.27 -2.38 29.63
CA GLU A 61 -18.80 -3.00 30.88
C GLU A 61 -18.50 -4.48 30.68
N HIS A 62 -17.22 -4.83 30.79
CA HIS A 62 -16.78 -6.22 30.79
C HIS A 62 -15.52 -6.38 31.66
N PRO A 63 -15.40 -7.43 32.49
CA PRO A 63 -14.24 -7.62 33.38
C PRO A 63 -12.88 -7.58 32.65
N ASN A 64 -12.83 -8.17 31.45
CA ASN A 64 -11.60 -8.29 30.66
C ASN A 64 -11.35 -7.13 29.70
N MET A 65 -12.09 -6.01 29.82
CA MET A 65 -12.02 -4.93 28.84
C MET A 65 -10.64 -4.26 28.81
N GLN A 66 -9.98 -4.12 29.96
CA GLN A 66 -8.64 -3.55 30.04
C GLN A 66 -7.58 -4.45 29.40
N GLU A 67 -7.72 -5.77 29.56
CA GLU A 67 -6.83 -6.75 28.91
C GLU A 67 -7.02 -6.75 27.39
N ALA A 68 -8.27 -6.71 26.92
CA ALA A 68 -8.58 -6.60 25.50
C ALA A 68 -7.96 -5.35 24.86
N ARG A 69 -8.08 -4.18 25.53
CA ARG A 69 -7.45 -2.93 25.10
C ARG A 69 -5.94 -3.07 24.97
N ARG A 70 -5.29 -3.63 25.98
CA ARG A 70 -3.84 -3.88 25.96
C ARG A 70 -3.45 -4.81 24.81
N ALA A 71 -4.14 -5.94 24.65
CA ALA A 71 -3.88 -6.89 23.59
C ALA A 71 -4.02 -6.27 22.19
N ILE A 72 -5.09 -5.52 21.95
CA ILE A 72 -5.31 -4.83 20.66
C ILE A 72 -4.21 -3.78 20.42
N SER A 73 -3.88 -2.97 21.43
CA SER A 73 -2.84 -1.94 21.29
C SER A 73 -1.44 -2.52 21.02
N GLN A 74 -1.15 -3.74 21.50
CA GLN A 74 0.11 -4.43 21.28
C GLN A 74 0.28 -4.98 19.85
N THR A 75 -0.81 -5.10 19.08
CA THR A 75 -0.72 -5.58 17.69
C THR A 75 0.02 -4.63 16.75
N GLY A 76 0.20 -3.34 17.13
CA GLY A 76 0.98 -2.33 16.40
C GLY A 76 0.38 -1.86 15.06
N GLN A 77 -0.52 -2.64 14.48
CA GLN A 77 -1.16 -2.37 13.18
C GLN A 77 -2.57 -1.77 13.30
N VAL A 78 -3.14 -1.78 14.50
CA VAL A 78 -4.52 -1.33 14.76
C VAL A 78 -4.51 -0.02 15.53
N HIS A 79 -5.20 0.98 15.00
CA HIS A 79 -5.49 2.22 15.70
C HIS A 79 -6.69 2.03 16.63
N LEU A 80 -6.41 1.97 17.93
CA LEU A 80 -7.40 1.84 18.98
C LEU A 80 -7.95 3.23 19.35
N ILE A 81 -9.25 3.45 19.15
CA ILE A 81 -9.92 4.72 19.41
C ILE A 81 -11.00 4.51 20.46
N ASP A 82 -10.92 5.26 21.54
CA ASP A 82 -11.96 5.27 22.57
C ASP A 82 -13.04 6.32 22.35
N PHE A 83 -14.28 5.97 22.68
CA PHE A 83 -15.39 6.91 22.66
C PHE A 83 -16.40 6.61 23.78
N ALA A 84 -17.23 7.60 24.10
CA ALA A 84 -18.39 7.44 24.98
C ALA A 84 -19.67 7.38 24.15
N GLU A 85 -20.52 6.38 24.40
CA GLU A 85 -21.86 6.30 23.81
C GLU A 85 -22.79 7.33 24.44
N GLU A 86 -22.65 7.55 25.76
CA GLU A 86 -23.45 8.49 26.51
C GLU A 86 -22.63 9.71 26.95
N GLN A 87 -23.29 10.87 27.04
CA GLN A 87 -22.67 12.11 27.50
C GLN A 87 -22.86 12.30 29.01
N THR A 88 -22.70 11.23 29.79
CA THR A 88 -22.78 11.30 31.26
C THR A 88 -21.43 11.67 31.85
N LEU A 89 -21.42 12.30 33.04
CA LEU A 89 -20.18 12.63 33.74
C LEU A 89 -19.30 11.39 33.96
N GLU A 90 -19.92 10.25 34.27
CA GLU A 90 -19.24 8.98 34.49
C GLU A 90 -18.53 8.48 33.22
N SER A 91 -19.21 8.48 32.07
CA SER A 91 -18.63 8.09 30.78
C SER A 91 -17.43 8.98 30.42
N TRP A 92 -17.55 10.28 30.68
CA TRP A 92 -16.48 11.25 30.47
C TRP A 92 -15.27 11.00 31.38
N GLU A 93 -15.49 10.68 32.65
CA GLU A 93 -14.43 10.33 33.59
C GLU A 93 -13.73 9.02 33.21
N LYS A 94 -14.51 7.99 32.82
CA LYS A 94 -13.98 6.72 32.27
C LYS A 94 -13.10 6.99 31.04
N LEU A 95 -13.59 7.78 30.09
CA LEU A 95 -12.84 8.16 28.88
C LEU A 95 -11.56 8.95 29.21
N LYS A 96 -11.62 9.87 30.18
CA LYS A 96 -10.47 10.66 30.61
C LYS A 96 -9.40 9.80 31.29
N ALA A 97 -9.81 8.84 32.12
CA ALA A 97 -8.92 7.95 32.86
C ALA A 97 -8.10 6.98 31.97
N ILE A 98 -8.55 6.73 30.73
CA ILE A 98 -7.83 5.88 29.79
C ILE A 98 -6.48 6.52 29.40
N GLY A 99 -5.38 5.80 29.61
CA GLY A 99 -4.02 6.34 29.46
C GLY A 99 -3.47 6.47 28.05
N HIS A 100 -4.22 6.14 26.99
CA HIS A 100 -3.73 6.27 25.60
C HIS A 100 -4.34 7.46 24.86
N ALA A 101 -3.68 7.87 23.77
CA ALA A 101 -3.86 9.19 23.18
C ALA A 101 -5.12 9.34 22.31
N GLN A 102 -5.62 8.27 21.69
CA GLN A 102 -6.65 8.34 20.66
C GLN A 102 -8.06 8.22 21.27
N LYS A 103 -8.75 9.36 21.36
CA LYS A 103 -10.09 9.45 21.95
C LYS A 103 -11.00 10.36 21.12
N ILE A 104 -12.28 10.04 21.05
CA ILE A 104 -13.33 10.89 20.51
C ILE A 104 -14.19 11.40 21.67
N TYR A 105 -14.09 12.70 21.91
CA TYR A 105 -14.93 13.39 22.88
C TYR A 105 -16.24 13.85 22.22
N GLY A 106 -17.36 13.68 22.92
CA GLY A 106 -18.70 13.93 22.38
C GLY A 106 -19.33 12.70 21.73
N TYR A 107 -20.49 12.89 21.10
CA TYR A 107 -21.22 11.80 20.44
C TYR A 107 -20.42 11.24 19.25
N LEU A 108 -20.35 9.91 19.16
CA LEU A 108 -19.79 9.24 18.00
C LEU A 108 -20.73 9.41 16.80
N THR A 109 -20.40 10.38 15.94
CA THR A 109 -21.06 10.61 14.66
C THR A 109 -20.10 10.30 13.51
N GLY A 110 -20.65 9.99 12.33
CA GLY A 110 -19.84 9.76 11.12
C GLY A 110 -18.83 10.88 10.86
N PRO A 111 -19.24 12.16 10.82
CA PRO A 111 -18.31 13.29 10.67
C PRO A 111 -17.28 13.44 11.80
N ALA A 112 -17.65 13.11 13.04
CA ALA A 112 -16.71 13.17 14.17
C ALA A 112 -15.61 12.11 14.05
N LEU A 113 -15.96 10.88 13.65
CA LEU A 113 -14.97 9.86 13.36
C LEU A 113 -14.15 10.23 12.14
N GLU A 114 -14.74 10.69 11.04
CA GLU A 114 -14.01 11.10 9.84
C GLU A 114 -12.94 12.16 10.18
N ARG A 115 -13.28 13.19 10.98
CA ARG A 115 -12.31 14.15 11.50
C ARG A 115 -11.26 13.53 12.41
N ALA A 116 -11.63 12.55 13.23
CA ALA A 116 -10.67 11.83 14.06
C ALA A 116 -9.71 11.00 13.19
N LEU A 117 -10.21 10.23 12.23
CA LEU A 117 -9.43 9.47 11.26
C LEU A 117 -8.50 10.41 10.47
N HIS A 118 -9.00 11.54 9.97
CA HIS A 118 -8.17 12.56 9.32
C HIS A 118 -7.09 13.17 10.23
N ARG A 119 -7.23 13.11 11.56
CA ARG A 119 -6.19 13.51 12.53
C ARG A 119 -5.23 12.37 12.90
N LEU A 120 -5.60 11.12 12.65
CA LEU A 120 -4.75 9.93 12.83
C LEU A 120 -3.96 9.60 11.55
N MET A 121 -4.59 9.78 10.40
CA MET A 121 -3.99 9.71 9.06
C MET A 121 -2.81 10.67 8.80
N PRO A 122 -2.62 11.83 9.46
CA PRO A 122 -1.47 12.72 9.26
C PRO A 122 -0.15 12.10 9.72
N GLN A 123 -0.12 11.00 10.47
CA GLN A 123 1.18 10.40 10.81
C GLN A 123 1.66 9.38 9.78
N THR A 124 0.74 8.83 8.98
CA THR A 124 1.05 7.86 7.90
C THR A 124 1.10 8.56 6.54
N LEU A 125 0.23 9.55 6.31
CA LEU A 125 0.29 10.44 5.15
C LEU A 125 1.22 11.63 5.35
N ALA A 126 1.31 12.28 6.51
CA ALA A 126 2.33 13.33 6.69
C ALA A 126 3.73 12.79 7.04
N ARG A 127 3.92 11.47 7.23
CA ARG A 127 5.25 10.85 7.00
C ARG A 127 5.54 10.66 5.50
N ARG A 128 4.52 10.54 4.64
CA ARG A 128 4.66 10.61 3.18
C ARG A 128 4.85 12.05 2.68
N GLU A 129 4.20 13.05 3.28
CA GLU A 129 4.38 14.48 2.92
C GLU A 129 5.58 15.14 3.63
N LYS A 130 6.02 14.66 4.80
CA LYS A 130 7.29 15.13 5.42
C LYS A 130 8.53 14.49 4.82
N SER A 131 8.41 13.53 3.90
CA SER A 131 9.60 12.87 3.38
C SER A 131 10.36 13.77 2.41
N LEU A 132 9.68 14.66 1.67
CA LEU A 132 10.34 15.76 0.97
C LEU A 132 9.73 17.07 1.45
N SER A 133 10.53 17.97 2.02
CA SER A 133 10.10 19.38 2.12
C SER A 133 9.60 19.81 0.74
N GLU A 134 8.46 20.48 0.62
CA GLU A 134 7.84 20.87 -0.67
C GLU A 134 8.86 21.36 -1.73
N GLY A 135 9.89 22.10 -1.30
CA GLY A 135 10.99 22.55 -2.18
C GLY A 135 11.82 21.42 -2.82
N ARG A 136 12.08 20.32 -2.12
CA ARG A 136 12.86 19.17 -2.61
C ARG A 136 12.06 18.31 -3.59
N GLU A 137 10.76 18.16 -3.39
CA GLU A 137 9.89 17.49 -4.35
C GLU A 137 9.84 18.29 -5.66
N GLU A 138 9.72 19.62 -5.56
CA GLU A 138 9.77 20.51 -6.71
C GLU A 138 11.11 20.46 -7.45
N GLU A 139 12.24 20.40 -6.71
CA GLU A 139 13.57 20.20 -7.31
C GLU A 139 13.69 18.86 -8.03
N LEU A 140 13.19 17.78 -7.41
CA LEU A 140 13.16 16.45 -8.04
C LEU A 140 12.30 16.48 -9.30
N ARG A 141 11.11 17.07 -9.25
CA ARG A 141 10.18 17.22 -10.37
C ARG A 141 10.85 17.97 -11.53
N LYS A 142 11.47 19.13 -11.26
CA LYS A 142 12.25 19.90 -12.24
C LYS A 142 13.41 19.11 -12.84
N GLY A 143 14.13 18.37 -12.00
CA GLY A 143 15.23 17.51 -12.44
C GLY A 143 14.73 16.39 -13.35
N VAL A 144 13.61 15.76 -13.01
CA VAL A 144 12.96 14.73 -13.82
C VAL A 144 12.50 15.29 -15.17
N ALA A 145 11.84 16.45 -15.18
CA ALA A 145 11.47 17.14 -16.42
C ALA A 145 12.69 17.37 -17.33
N ARG A 146 13.81 17.84 -16.75
CA ARG A 146 15.08 18.02 -17.48
C ARG A 146 15.66 16.70 -18.00
N ILE A 147 15.53 15.60 -17.27
CA ILE A 147 15.94 14.27 -17.75
C ILE A 147 15.13 13.90 -18.99
N LEU A 148 13.80 14.07 -18.97
CA LEU A 148 12.99 13.78 -20.16
C LEU A 148 13.41 14.67 -21.34
N GLU A 149 13.70 15.95 -21.10
CA GLU A 149 14.16 16.87 -22.15
C GLU A 149 15.52 16.51 -22.76
N ILE A 150 16.45 15.95 -21.97
CA ILE A 150 17.81 15.59 -22.43
C ILE A 150 17.82 14.19 -23.03
N SER A 151 17.16 13.23 -22.38
CA SER A 151 17.17 11.82 -22.77
C SER A 151 16.32 11.56 -24.01
N PHE A 152 15.31 12.39 -24.27
CA PHE A 152 14.50 12.24 -25.47
C PHE A 152 14.88 13.27 -26.52
N GLU A 153 15.34 12.78 -27.67
CA GLU A 153 15.59 13.60 -28.86
C GLU A 153 14.41 14.55 -29.10
N LYS A 154 14.70 15.86 -29.13
CA LYS A 154 13.78 16.89 -29.62
C LYS A 154 13.48 16.57 -31.07
N GLY A 155 12.43 15.79 -31.31
CA GLY A 155 11.83 15.68 -32.63
C GLY A 155 11.31 17.05 -33.08
N ASP A 156 10.58 17.08 -34.18
CA ASP A 156 9.83 18.27 -34.65
C ASP A 156 8.78 18.80 -33.65
N GLY A 157 8.75 18.30 -32.42
CA GLY A 157 7.77 18.57 -31.37
C GLY A 157 6.40 17.95 -31.67
N ARG A 158 6.22 17.30 -32.82
CA ARG A 158 4.91 16.79 -33.23
C ARG A 158 4.68 15.42 -32.59
N ILE A 159 3.67 15.37 -31.73
CA ILE A 159 3.16 14.12 -31.16
C ILE A 159 2.44 13.36 -32.28
N ARG A 160 3.06 12.30 -32.77
CA ARG A 160 2.49 11.35 -33.73
C ARG A 160 1.69 10.25 -33.02
N ARG A 161 2.06 9.93 -31.77
CA ARG A 161 1.41 8.90 -30.96
C ARG A 161 1.21 9.42 -29.54
N ALA A 162 0.00 9.86 -29.24
CA ALA A 162 -0.38 10.35 -27.93
C ALA A 162 -0.46 9.22 -26.90
N LEU A 163 -0.14 9.55 -25.66
CA LEU A 163 -0.34 8.69 -24.51
C LEU A 163 -1.81 8.70 -24.14
N THR A 164 -2.44 7.52 -24.19
CA THR A 164 -3.88 7.36 -23.95
C THR A 164 -4.11 6.29 -22.90
N TRP A 165 -4.56 5.12 -23.33
CA TRP A 165 -4.75 3.95 -22.49
C TRP A 165 -3.52 3.06 -22.56
N ASN A 166 -3.05 2.61 -21.40
CA ASN A 166 -1.87 1.76 -21.29
C ASN A 166 -2.15 0.55 -20.38
N THR A 167 -1.57 -0.58 -20.76
CA THR A 167 -1.38 -1.79 -19.95
C THR A 167 0.10 -2.10 -19.77
N ASN A 168 0.93 -1.74 -20.76
CA ASN A 168 2.36 -2.03 -20.79
C ASN A 168 3.16 -0.81 -20.32
N LEU A 169 3.80 -0.94 -19.16
CA LEU A 169 4.60 0.11 -18.55
C LEU A 169 5.98 -0.42 -18.19
N THR A 170 6.91 0.49 -17.89
CA THR A 170 8.22 0.13 -17.34
C THR A 170 8.41 0.77 -15.98
N CYS A 171 8.91 0.00 -15.03
CA CYS A 171 9.03 0.42 -13.65
C CYS A 171 10.50 0.41 -13.21
N ILE A 172 10.90 1.43 -12.44
CA ILE A 172 12.16 1.46 -11.69
C ILE A 172 11.79 1.68 -10.22
N GLN A 173 12.25 0.80 -9.35
CA GLN A 173 12.13 1.04 -7.91
C GLN A 173 13.29 1.90 -7.42
N VAL A 174 12.96 2.89 -6.60
CA VAL A 174 13.91 3.78 -5.97
C VAL A 174 13.67 3.80 -4.46
N LYS A 175 14.77 3.75 -3.72
CA LYS A 175 14.79 3.92 -2.27
C LYS A 175 15.93 4.84 -1.88
N THR A 176 15.59 5.93 -1.23
CA THR A 176 16.48 6.86 -0.55
C THR A 176 15.97 7.06 0.89
N PRO A 177 16.70 7.76 1.77
CA PRO A 177 16.22 8.06 3.12
C PRO A 177 14.92 8.87 3.16
N VAL A 178 14.59 9.57 2.07
CA VAL A 178 13.47 10.53 1.98
C VAL A 178 12.45 10.21 0.88
N LEU A 179 12.81 9.35 -0.07
CA LEU A 179 12.00 9.03 -1.23
C LEU A 179 12.00 7.52 -1.41
N CYS A 180 10.81 6.92 -1.39
CA CYS A 180 10.66 5.49 -1.55
C CYS A 180 9.45 5.23 -2.45
N GLY A 181 9.62 4.51 -3.55
CA GLY A 181 8.57 4.41 -4.55
C GLY A 181 8.96 3.77 -5.85
N HIS A 182 8.07 3.94 -6.82
CA HIS A 182 8.17 3.43 -8.16
C HIS A 182 8.13 4.59 -9.14
N PHE A 183 9.19 4.75 -9.92
CA PHE A 183 9.12 5.50 -11.16
C PHE A 183 8.48 4.62 -12.22
N VAL A 184 7.37 5.08 -12.78
CA VAL A 184 6.62 4.37 -13.81
C VAL A 184 6.66 5.17 -15.09
N VAL A 185 7.22 4.57 -16.13
CA VAL A 185 7.30 5.13 -17.48
C VAL A 185 6.21 4.53 -18.34
N ALA A 186 5.48 5.39 -19.05
CA ALA A 186 4.49 5.01 -20.05
C ALA A 186 4.84 5.63 -21.41
N LEU A 187 4.68 4.85 -22.47
CA LEU A 187 4.80 5.32 -23.85
C LEU A 187 3.44 5.39 -24.53
N GLY A 188 3.28 6.37 -25.41
CA GLY A 188 2.26 6.35 -26.44
C GLY A 188 2.35 5.05 -27.25
N SER A 189 1.20 4.54 -27.70
CA SER A 189 1.04 3.24 -28.37
C SER A 189 1.18 1.97 -27.52
N ASP A 190 1.15 2.08 -26.19
CA ASP A 190 1.08 0.94 -25.27
C ASP A 190 2.22 -0.08 -25.47
N ARG A 191 3.44 0.44 -25.57
CA ARG A 191 4.67 -0.35 -25.73
C ARG A 191 5.56 -0.17 -24.51
N ALA A 192 6.33 -1.20 -24.18
CA ALA A 192 7.43 -1.07 -23.25
C ALA A 192 8.53 -0.17 -23.84
N LEU A 193 9.22 0.57 -22.98
CA LEU A 193 10.41 1.34 -23.35
C LEU A 193 11.55 0.36 -23.70
N ASP A 194 12.36 0.69 -24.70
CA ASP A 194 13.51 -0.15 -25.02
C ASP A 194 14.57 -0.11 -23.89
N GLU A 195 15.33 -1.19 -23.76
CA GLU A 195 16.29 -1.37 -22.66
C GLU A 195 17.36 -0.29 -22.63
N HIS A 196 17.81 0.19 -23.80
CA HIS A 196 18.83 1.23 -23.89
C HIS A 196 18.31 2.57 -23.37
N LEU A 197 17.12 2.97 -23.80
CA LEU A 197 16.50 4.20 -23.32
C LEU A 197 16.17 4.13 -21.83
N MET A 198 15.74 2.97 -21.32
CA MET A 198 15.55 2.76 -19.88
C MET A 198 16.85 2.90 -19.09
N PHE A 199 17.96 2.37 -19.62
CA PHE A 199 19.26 2.52 -19.00
C PHE A 199 19.64 4.00 -18.89
N VAL A 200 19.45 4.78 -19.96
CA VAL A 200 19.70 6.23 -19.97
C VAL A 200 18.83 6.96 -18.94
N VAL A 201 17.53 6.68 -18.89
CA VAL A 201 16.61 7.31 -17.92
C VAL A 201 16.99 6.95 -16.48
N LYS A 202 17.31 5.67 -16.22
CA LYS A 202 17.74 5.21 -14.88
C LYS A 202 19.03 5.89 -14.45
N ASP A 203 20.05 5.92 -15.30
CA ASP A 203 21.35 6.53 -14.97
C ASP A 203 21.21 8.04 -14.70
N ALA A 204 20.39 8.72 -15.50
CA ALA A 204 20.08 10.12 -15.31
C ALA A 204 19.32 10.38 -14.00
N LEU A 205 18.34 9.54 -13.63
CA LEU A 205 17.62 9.62 -12.36
C LEU A 205 18.54 9.42 -11.16
N VAL A 206 19.41 8.40 -11.22
CA VAL A 206 20.41 8.13 -10.17
C VAL A 206 21.37 9.30 -10.03
N SER A 207 21.84 9.86 -11.15
CA SER A 207 22.75 11.01 -11.16
C SER A 207 22.09 12.26 -10.58
N LEU A 208 20.84 12.56 -10.95
CA LEU A 208 20.06 13.66 -10.39
C LEU A 208 19.92 13.52 -8.87
N MET A 209 19.54 12.34 -8.39
CA MET A 209 19.35 12.13 -6.95
C MET A 209 20.66 12.25 -6.17
N LYS A 210 21.78 11.78 -6.73
CA LYS A 210 23.11 11.99 -6.14
C LYS A 210 23.49 13.47 -6.10
N GLN A 211 23.16 14.25 -7.13
CA GLN A 211 23.38 15.71 -7.15
C GLN A 211 22.56 16.43 -6.07
N LEU A 212 21.36 15.94 -5.76
CA LEU A 212 20.52 16.41 -4.66
C LEU A 212 20.99 15.92 -3.28
N GLY A 213 22.11 15.18 -3.20
CA GLY A 213 22.71 14.71 -1.96
C GLY A 213 22.07 13.45 -1.39
N TYR A 214 21.34 12.67 -2.20
CA TYR A 214 20.75 11.41 -1.75
C TYR A 214 21.66 10.21 -2.00
N GLU A 215 21.72 9.31 -1.01
CA GLU A 215 22.10 7.93 -1.24
C GLU A 215 20.92 7.17 -1.85
N VAL A 216 21.15 6.52 -2.97
CA VAL A 216 20.08 5.92 -3.78
C VAL A 216 20.34 4.44 -3.97
N GLU A 217 19.41 3.63 -3.49
CA GLU A 217 19.25 2.23 -3.88
C GLU A 217 18.24 2.19 -5.04
N THR A 218 18.64 1.64 -6.18
CA THR A 218 17.73 1.42 -7.31
C THR A 218 17.76 -0.01 -7.79
N THR A 219 16.66 -0.43 -8.42
CA THR A 219 16.56 -1.71 -9.14
C THR A 219 16.87 -1.48 -10.62
N ASP A 220 17.11 -2.56 -11.36
CA ASP A 220 17.02 -2.50 -12.82
C ASP A 220 15.59 -2.21 -13.25
N ALA A 221 15.46 -1.60 -14.43
CA ALA A 221 14.17 -1.37 -15.04
C ALA A 221 13.52 -2.72 -15.35
N PHE A 222 12.24 -2.88 -15.05
CA PHE A 222 11.50 -4.07 -15.42
C PHE A 222 10.13 -3.72 -16.01
N PRO A 223 9.66 -4.48 -17.01
CA PRO A 223 8.31 -4.30 -17.54
C PRO A 223 7.28 -4.70 -16.49
N VAL A 224 6.17 -3.98 -16.48
CA VAL A 224 4.96 -4.33 -15.72
C VAL A 224 3.77 -4.28 -16.65
N GLU A 225 2.93 -5.31 -16.57
CA GLU A 225 1.65 -5.37 -17.26
C GLU A 225 0.56 -5.12 -16.22
N LEU A 226 -0.19 -4.03 -16.41
CA LEU A 226 -1.23 -3.57 -15.50
C LEU A 226 -2.61 -3.64 -16.16
N GLN A 227 -3.65 -3.45 -15.34
CA GLN A 227 -4.98 -3.15 -15.83
C GLN A 227 -4.99 -1.91 -16.74
N LYS A 228 -5.85 -1.94 -17.75
CA LYS A 228 -5.95 -0.86 -18.75
C LYS A 228 -6.36 0.45 -18.08
N VAL A 229 -5.53 1.48 -18.19
CA VAL A 229 -5.75 2.78 -17.52
C VAL A 229 -5.43 3.99 -18.39
N GLU A 230 -6.19 5.07 -18.24
CA GLU A 230 -5.86 6.39 -18.78
C GLU A 230 -4.65 6.97 -18.01
N PHE A 231 -3.43 6.59 -18.42
CA PHE A 231 -2.23 6.74 -17.59
C PHE A 231 -2.04 8.16 -17.04
N LYS A 232 -2.24 9.20 -17.86
CA LYS A 232 -2.11 10.61 -17.44
C LYS A 232 -3.08 10.95 -16.32
N LYS A 233 -4.37 10.75 -16.55
CA LYS A 233 -5.42 11.10 -15.58
C LYS A 233 -5.30 10.30 -14.29
N TRP A 234 -4.87 9.04 -14.38
CA TRP A 234 -4.59 8.21 -13.21
C TRP A 234 -3.38 8.72 -12.43
N SER A 235 -2.29 9.02 -13.12
CA SER A 235 -1.06 9.52 -12.50
C SER A 235 -1.26 10.90 -11.87
N ASP A 236 -1.99 11.81 -12.53
CA ASP A 236 -2.35 13.12 -11.98
C ASP A 236 -3.09 13.01 -10.63
N SER A 237 -3.81 11.90 -10.42
CA SER A 237 -4.59 11.66 -9.19
C SER A 237 -3.85 10.84 -8.14
N MET A 238 -2.94 9.95 -8.54
CA MET A 238 -2.38 8.90 -7.66
C MET A 238 -0.86 8.98 -7.48
N ALA A 239 -0.15 9.64 -8.39
CA ALA A 239 1.29 9.86 -8.30
C ALA A 239 1.58 11.12 -7.46
N SER A 240 2.78 11.22 -6.90
CA SER A 240 3.25 12.48 -6.29
C SER A 240 3.44 13.55 -7.37
N PHE A 241 4.05 13.16 -8.49
CA PHE A 241 4.20 14.00 -9.66
C PHE A 241 4.26 13.16 -10.94
N ILE A 242 3.98 13.81 -12.07
CA ILE A 242 4.11 13.28 -13.42
C ILE A 242 4.74 14.34 -14.31
N GLU A 243 5.69 13.91 -15.12
CA GLU A 243 6.30 14.73 -16.16
C GLU A 243 6.13 14.06 -17.53
N THR A 244 5.98 14.86 -18.58
CA THR A 244 5.72 14.37 -19.93
C THR A 244 6.74 14.94 -20.92
N GLY A 245 7.03 14.17 -21.96
CA GLY A 245 7.95 14.56 -23.03
C GLY A 245 7.59 13.87 -24.34
N VAL A 246 8.39 14.12 -25.38
CA VAL A 246 8.20 13.49 -26.70
C VAL A 246 9.51 12.89 -27.16
N HIS A 247 9.50 11.58 -27.44
CA HIS A 247 10.63 10.86 -28.01
C HIS A 247 10.27 10.31 -29.38
N ARG A 248 10.94 10.79 -30.44
CA ARG A 248 10.71 10.33 -31.83
C ARG A 248 9.23 10.40 -32.26
N GLY A 249 8.54 11.46 -31.84
CA GLY A 249 7.11 11.67 -32.08
C GLY A 249 6.17 10.80 -31.24
N ILE A 250 6.69 10.02 -30.29
CA ILE A 250 5.91 9.26 -29.32
C ILE A 250 5.90 10.03 -28.02
N GLU A 251 4.71 10.26 -27.48
CA GLU A 251 4.58 10.87 -26.16
C GLU A 251 5.06 9.91 -25.07
N VAL A 252 5.86 10.41 -24.14
CA VAL A 252 6.38 9.66 -22.99
C VAL A 252 5.91 10.35 -21.72
N ALA A 253 5.51 9.58 -20.72
CA ALA A 253 5.28 10.10 -19.38
C ALA A 253 6.08 9.32 -18.35
N LEU A 254 6.61 10.03 -17.36
CA LEU A 254 7.29 9.48 -16.20
C LEU A 254 6.58 9.99 -14.94
N ALA A 255 6.02 9.08 -14.16
CA ALA A 255 5.32 9.40 -12.93
C ALA A 255 6.00 8.72 -11.73
N PHE A 256 5.96 9.38 -10.57
CA PHE A 256 6.49 8.82 -9.32
C PHE A 256 5.36 8.43 -8.37
N PHE A 257 5.27 7.13 -8.07
CA PHE A 257 4.30 6.57 -7.14
C PHE A 257 4.98 6.26 -5.80
N PRO A 258 4.71 7.03 -4.74
CA PRO A 258 5.33 6.81 -3.43
C PRO A 258 4.86 5.47 -2.86
N THR A 259 5.74 4.80 -2.12
CA THR A 259 5.43 3.54 -1.44
C THR A 259 6.17 3.43 -0.12
N ASP A 260 5.74 2.51 0.72
CA ASP A 260 6.34 2.32 2.05
C ASP A 260 7.64 1.54 1.93
N ALA A 261 8.70 2.00 2.61
CA ALA A 261 10.05 1.44 2.47
C ALA A 261 10.15 -0.04 2.86
N GLU A 262 9.22 -0.52 3.68
CA GLU A 262 9.13 -1.92 4.10
C GLU A 262 8.83 -2.86 2.92
N LEU A 263 8.13 -2.38 1.88
CA LEU A 263 7.82 -3.18 0.69
C LEU A 263 9.06 -3.52 -0.16
N PHE A 264 10.18 -2.86 0.10
CA PHE A 264 11.47 -3.15 -0.54
C PHE A 264 12.38 -4.03 0.32
N ARG A 265 12.02 -4.29 1.57
CA ARG A 265 12.83 -5.11 2.46
C ARG A 265 12.62 -6.58 2.11
N PHE A 266 13.73 -7.27 1.98
CA PHE A 266 13.78 -8.72 1.94
C PHE A 266 14.49 -9.18 3.19
N GLU A 267 13.87 -10.11 3.90
CA GLU A 267 14.56 -10.82 4.97
C GLU A 267 15.41 -11.92 4.32
N LYS A 268 16.67 -12.04 4.73
CA LYS A 268 17.48 -13.20 4.32
C LYS A 268 16.94 -14.45 5.00
N SER A 269 16.90 -15.57 4.27
CA SER A 269 16.59 -16.87 4.86
C SER A 269 17.78 -17.40 5.64
N GLN A 270 17.65 -18.59 6.24
CA GLN A 270 18.80 -19.27 6.86
C GLN A 270 19.88 -19.61 5.83
N ASP A 271 19.46 -19.94 4.61
CA ASP A 271 20.34 -20.11 3.46
C ASP A 271 20.44 -18.77 2.70
N PRO A 272 21.65 -18.21 2.47
CA PRO A 272 21.83 -16.95 1.76
C PRO A 272 21.40 -17.01 0.28
N ALA A 273 21.20 -18.20 -0.30
CA ALA A 273 20.64 -18.36 -1.64
C ALA A 273 19.14 -18.07 -1.71
N PHE A 274 18.47 -17.92 -0.55
CA PHE A 274 17.02 -17.70 -0.47
C PHE A 274 16.65 -16.40 0.26
N LEU A 275 15.68 -15.70 -0.31
CA LEU A 275 14.97 -14.59 0.32
C LEU A 275 13.68 -15.08 0.95
N LYS A 276 13.33 -14.52 2.10
CA LYS A 276 12.09 -14.80 2.82
C LYS A 276 11.08 -13.71 2.49
N ILE A 277 9.90 -14.13 2.05
CA ILE A 277 8.77 -13.26 1.72
C ILE A 277 7.56 -13.61 2.63
N PRO A 278 6.84 -12.63 3.18
CA PRO A 278 5.62 -12.90 3.93
C PRO A 278 4.53 -13.58 3.08
N LEU A 279 3.84 -14.58 3.65
CA LEU A 279 2.79 -15.33 2.94
C LEU A 279 1.64 -14.41 2.47
N ASN A 280 1.34 -13.36 3.22
CA ASN A 280 0.28 -12.40 2.89
C ASN A 280 0.62 -11.47 1.71
N GLU A 281 1.87 -11.47 1.23
CA GLU A 281 2.27 -10.72 0.04
C GLU A 281 2.10 -11.52 -1.26
N VAL A 282 1.93 -12.85 -1.16
CA VAL A 282 1.64 -13.69 -2.32
C VAL A 282 0.12 -13.80 -2.47
N ARG A 283 -0.44 -13.08 -3.46
CA ARG A 283 -1.87 -13.11 -3.73
C ARG A 283 -2.30 -14.48 -4.25
N SER A 284 -3.44 -14.96 -3.74
CA SER A 284 -4.02 -16.20 -4.22
C SER A 284 -4.68 -16.05 -5.59
N GLY A 285 -4.54 -17.06 -6.45
CA GLY A 285 -5.13 -17.08 -7.80
C GLY A 285 -4.45 -16.13 -8.80
N GLN A 286 -3.23 -15.68 -8.49
CA GLN A 286 -2.39 -14.92 -9.41
C GLN A 286 -1.13 -15.74 -9.68
N GLY A 287 -0.79 -15.89 -10.97
CA GLY A 287 0.46 -16.52 -11.37
C GLY A 287 1.68 -15.70 -10.91
N VAL A 288 2.76 -16.39 -10.54
CA VAL A 288 4.03 -15.77 -10.17
C VAL A 288 5.11 -16.04 -11.22
N ASP A 289 6.00 -15.08 -11.48
CA ASP A 289 7.09 -15.21 -12.45
C ASP A 289 8.40 -15.75 -11.84
N PHE A 290 8.33 -16.29 -10.63
CA PHE A 290 9.43 -16.89 -9.87
C PHE A 290 9.01 -18.20 -9.22
N GLU A 291 9.98 -18.94 -8.69
CA GLU A 291 9.72 -20.17 -7.94
C GLU A 291 9.55 -19.87 -6.45
N ILE A 292 8.57 -20.53 -5.82
CA ILE A 292 8.29 -20.41 -4.39
C ILE A 292 8.63 -21.72 -3.70
N TYR A 293 9.34 -21.61 -2.58
CA TYR A 293 9.83 -22.71 -1.77
C TYR A 293 9.27 -22.65 -0.34
N LEU A 294 9.07 -23.83 0.24
CA LEU A 294 8.81 -24.00 1.68
C LEU A 294 10.09 -24.43 2.38
N HIS A 295 10.42 -23.77 3.48
CA HIS A 295 11.56 -24.15 4.33
C HIS A 295 11.12 -25.15 5.42
N LEU A 296 11.82 -26.27 5.51
CA LEU A 296 11.63 -27.28 6.55
C LEU A 296 12.68 -27.11 7.66
N PRO A 297 12.32 -26.51 8.81
CA PRO A 297 13.31 -26.10 9.81
C PRO A 297 14.05 -27.27 10.48
N LEU A 298 13.47 -28.48 10.50
CA LEU A 298 14.08 -29.65 11.13
C LEU A 298 15.32 -30.18 10.40
N ASN A 299 15.36 -30.04 9.08
CA ASN A 299 16.48 -30.54 8.26
C ASN A 299 17.12 -29.45 7.39
N GLY A 300 16.68 -28.19 7.53
CA GLY A 300 17.19 -27.04 6.79
C GLY A 300 16.92 -27.09 5.28
N LYS A 301 16.01 -27.97 4.80
CA LYS A 301 15.76 -28.13 3.36
C LYS A 301 14.71 -27.14 2.85
N TYR A 302 14.88 -26.72 1.60
CA TYR A 302 13.91 -25.93 0.85
C TYR A 302 13.26 -26.81 -0.21
N ILE A 303 11.93 -26.90 -0.19
CA ILE A 303 11.15 -27.72 -1.13
C ILE A 303 10.39 -26.79 -2.06
N LEU A 304 10.55 -26.99 -3.37
CA LEU A 304 9.78 -26.28 -4.39
C LEU A 304 8.29 -26.55 -4.16
N TYR A 305 7.53 -25.47 -3.99
CA TYR A 305 6.11 -25.50 -3.70
C TYR A 305 5.26 -25.00 -4.86
N ILE A 306 5.69 -23.90 -5.50
CA ILE A 306 5.07 -23.38 -6.73
C ILE A 306 6.19 -23.14 -7.74
N SER A 307 6.07 -23.75 -8.92
CA SER A 307 6.95 -23.50 -10.06
C SER A 307 6.65 -22.15 -10.70
N ARG A 308 7.61 -21.57 -11.42
CA ARG A 308 7.40 -20.36 -12.24
C ARG A 308 6.18 -20.52 -13.16
N GLY A 309 5.31 -19.50 -13.19
CA GLY A 309 4.04 -19.47 -13.90
C GLY A 309 2.88 -20.16 -13.16
N GLY A 310 3.17 -20.89 -12.08
CA GLY A 310 2.15 -21.45 -11.21
C GLY A 310 1.49 -20.38 -10.35
N GLU A 311 0.37 -20.74 -9.73
CA GLU A 311 -0.39 -19.86 -8.83
C GLU A 311 -0.54 -20.50 -7.45
N LEU A 312 -0.62 -19.65 -6.43
CA LEU A 312 -1.02 -20.09 -5.09
C LEU A 312 -2.55 -20.08 -5.02
N THR A 313 -3.20 -21.24 -5.00
CA THR A 313 -4.67 -21.27 -4.90
C THR A 313 -5.15 -20.77 -3.53
N PRO A 314 -6.39 -20.26 -3.40
CA PRO A 314 -6.94 -19.85 -2.11
C PRO A 314 -6.94 -20.97 -1.06
N GLN A 315 -7.20 -22.22 -1.48
CA GLN A 315 -7.16 -23.38 -0.58
C GLN A 315 -5.74 -23.69 -0.09
N GLN A 316 -4.74 -23.60 -0.98
CA GLN A 316 -3.34 -23.75 -0.59
C GLN A 316 -2.91 -22.65 0.38
N HIS A 317 -3.28 -21.39 0.12
CA HIS A 317 -2.98 -20.26 1.00
C HIS A 317 -3.53 -20.49 2.42
N LEU A 318 -4.83 -20.80 2.53
CA LEU A 318 -5.47 -21.14 3.81
C LEU A 318 -4.82 -22.35 4.49
N GLY A 319 -4.44 -23.37 3.72
CA GLY A 319 -3.77 -24.57 4.24
C GLY A 319 -2.37 -24.28 4.80
N LEU A 320 -1.62 -23.37 4.17
CA LEU A 320 -0.33 -22.90 4.68
C LEU A 320 -0.52 -22.10 5.97
N GLU A 321 -1.47 -21.17 5.99
CA GLU A 321 -1.76 -20.35 7.18
C GLU A 321 -2.23 -21.21 8.36
N ALA A 322 -3.11 -22.19 8.12
CA ALA A 322 -3.59 -23.13 9.14
C ALA A 322 -2.46 -24.00 9.73
N ARG A 323 -1.39 -24.24 8.96
CA ARG A 323 -0.19 -24.95 9.42
C ARG A 323 0.82 -24.01 10.11
N GLY A 324 0.47 -22.74 10.32
CA GLY A 324 1.32 -21.75 10.96
C GLY A 324 2.47 -21.25 10.07
N ILE A 325 2.41 -21.49 8.76
CA ILE A 325 3.43 -21.00 7.82
C ILE A 325 3.17 -19.52 7.57
N LYS A 326 4.07 -18.66 8.07
CA LYS A 326 3.95 -17.19 7.95
C LYS A 326 4.74 -16.61 6.78
N SER A 327 5.71 -17.35 6.27
CA SER A 327 6.60 -16.90 5.21
C SER A 327 6.90 -18.00 4.21
N LEU A 328 7.12 -17.59 2.98
CA LEU A 328 7.59 -18.39 1.88
C LEU A 328 9.03 -17.97 1.54
N HIS A 329 9.70 -18.77 0.72
CA HIS A 329 11.07 -18.52 0.32
C HIS A 329 11.18 -18.48 -1.21
N VAL A 330 12.03 -17.62 -1.73
CA VAL A 330 12.34 -17.51 -3.17
C VAL A 330 13.85 -17.49 -3.31
N ARG A 331 14.39 -17.85 -4.48
CA ARG A 331 15.83 -17.72 -4.69
C ARG A 331 16.24 -16.25 -4.80
N GLU A 332 17.47 -15.90 -4.41
CA GLU A 332 18.00 -14.54 -4.55
C GLU A 332 18.01 -14.10 -6.03
N GLU A 333 18.28 -15.03 -6.95
CA GLU A 333 18.25 -14.76 -8.41
C GLU A 333 16.86 -14.34 -8.93
N ASP A 334 15.80 -14.75 -8.24
CA ASP A 334 14.40 -14.43 -8.58
C ASP A 334 13.91 -13.12 -7.92
N ARG A 335 14.78 -12.39 -7.21
CA ARG A 335 14.44 -11.14 -6.49
C ARG A 335 13.69 -10.14 -7.36
N LEU A 336 14.11 -9.99 -8.62
CA LEU A 336 13.48 -9.05 -9.56
C LEU A 336 12.02 -9.44 -9.88
N GLY A 337 11.72 -10.74 -9.99
CA GLY A 337 10.35 -11.24 -10.22
C GLY A 337 9.43 -10.92 -9.04
N VAL A 338 9.93 -11.08 -7.80
CA VAL A 338 9.17 -10.68 -6.61
C VAL A 338 8.88 -9.19 -6.60
N LEU A 339 9.89 -8.37 -6.92
CA LEU A 339 9.72 -6.91 -6.98
C LEU A 339 8.73 -6.49 -8.05
N ARG A 340 8.76 -7.14 -9.23
CA ARG A 340 7.78 -6.95 -10.30
C ARG A 340 6.37 -7.29 -9.83
N THR A 341 6.18 -8.47 -9.24
CA THR A 341 4.88 -8.91 -8.74
C THR A 341 4.32 -7.96 -7.68
N ARG A 342 5.14 -7.52 -6.71
CA ARG A 342 4.75 -6.51 -5.71
C ARG A 342 4.35 -5.18 -6.38
N ALA A 343 5.10 -4.72 -7.39
CA ALA A 343 4.81 -3.50 -8.11
C ALA A 343 3.47 -3.58 -8.86
N VAL A 344 3.23 -4.66 -9.62
CA VAL A 344 1.97 -4.89 -10.36
C VAL A 344 0.78 -4.88 -9.40
N GLN A 345 0.84 -5.69 -8.33
CA GLN A 345 -0.25 -5.77 -7.36
C GLN A 345 -0.59 -4.43 -6.70
N ARG A 346 0.43 -3.61 -6.45
CA ARG A 346 0.26 -2.26 -5.89
C ARG A 346 -0.35 -1.32 -6.91
N LEU A 347 0.22 -1.24 -8.11
CA LEU A 347 -0.23 -0.30 -9.13
C LEU A 347 -1.66 -0.63 -9.60
N ASP A 348 -2.00 -1.91 -9.78
CA ASP A 348 -3.37 -2.34 -10.08
C ASP A 348 -4.37 -1.94 -8.99
N ARG A 349 -3.95 -1.99 -7.72
CA ARG A 349 -4.79 -1.52 -6.61
C ARG A 349 -5.03 -0.01 -6.71
N LEU A 350 -3.99 0.78 -7.00
CA LEU A 350 -4.13 2.22 -7.20
C LEU A 350 -5.01 2.56 -8.41
N ILE A 351 -5.00 1.71 -9.45
CA ILE A 351 -5.91 1.83 -10.60
C ILE A 351 -7.36 1.55 -10.17
N GLY A 352 -7.59 0.52 -9.35
CA GLY A 352 -8.90 0.23 -8.77
C GLY A 352 -9.44 1.39 -7.93
N ASP A 353 -8.63 1.89 -7.00
CA ASP A 353 -8.98 3.05 -6.14
C ASP A 353 -9.34 4.28 -7.00
N TYR A 354 -8.63 4.50 -8.12
CA TYR A 354 -8.88 5.60 -9.06
C TYR A 354 -10.26 5.50 -9.72
N TYR A 355 -10.64 4.33 -10.24
CA TYR A 355 -11.96 4.17 -10.86
C TYR A 355 -13.09 4.23 -9.84
N GLU A 356 -12.90 3.68 -8.63
CA GLU A 356 -13.88 3.78 -7.55
C GLU A 356 -14.16 5.23 -7.18
N SER A 357 -13.12 6.07 -7.08
CA SER A 357 -13.26 7.50 -6.77
C SER A 357 -14.01 8.32 -7.83
N ARG A 358 -14.10 7.82 -9.08
CA ARG A 358 -14.82 8.50 -10.18
C ARG A 358 -16.29 8.10 -10.30
N LEU A 359 -16.70 7.02 -9.63
CA LEU A 359 -18.09 6.56 -9.60
C LEU A 359 -18.91 7.26 -8.50
N GLN A 360 -18.25 7.91 -7.55
CA GLN A 360 -18.85 8.73 -6.49
C GLN A 360 -19.02 10.17 -6.96
#